data_AF-A0A920QPT9-F1
#
_entry.id   AF-A0A920QPT9-F1
#
_cell.length_a   1.000
_cell.length_b   1.000
_cell.length_c   1.000
_cell.angle_alpha   90.00
_cell.angle_beta   90.00
_cell.angle_gamma   90.00
#
_symmetry.space_group_name_H-M   'P 1'
#
loop_
_entity.id
_entity.type
_entity.pdbx_description
1 polymer ?
#
loop_
_entity_poly.entity_id
_entity_poly.type
_entity_poly.pdbx_seq_one_letter_code
_entity_poly.pdbx_strand_id
1 'polypeptide(L)'
;MDDENGNSHLTLFIQNGCWSNRRLPLRTGLREIAKIHDGDFRLTANQNLIIANVPRPSAPGSSRCSPNTTGQLPDQSGLRLNSLACVALPTCGLALAEAQRYLPDLLTELEECSASLACGTTRSPSA
;
A
#
# COMPACT_ATOMS: atom_id res chain seq x y z
N MET A 1 -6.44 5.78 -10.96
CA MET A 1 -6.05 6.98 -11.74
C MET A 1 -6.18 6.62 -13.20
N ASP A 2 -6.74 7.50 -14.03
CA ASP A 2 -6.92 7.22 -15.45
C ASP A 2 -5.87 7.97 -16.28
N ASP A 3 -5.44 7.35 -17.38
CA ASP A 3 -4.50 7.96 -18.34
C ASP A 3 -5.24 8.62 -19.53
N GLU A 4 -4.48 9.32 -20.36
CA GLU A 4 -4.99 9.97 -21.58
C GLU A 4 -5.54 8.97 -22.61
N ASN A 5 -5.13 7.70 -22.50
CA ASN A 5 -5.57 6.59 -23.35
C ASN A 5 -6.87 5.94 -22.86
N GLY A 6 -7.44 6.42 -21.74
CA GLY A 6 -8.67 5.90 -21.17
C GLY A 6 -8.50 4.58 -20.39
N ASN A 7 -7.26 4.18 -20.10
CA ASN A 7 -6.97 3.06 -19.23
C ASN A 7 -6.92 3.50 -17.77
N SER A 8 -7.21 2.57 -16.87
CA SER A 8 -7.09 2.78 -15.44
C SER A 8 -5.79 2.20 -14.88
N HIS A 9 -5.31 2.80 -13.80
CA HIS A 9 -4.14 2.38 -13.05
C HIS A 9 -4.52 2.19 -11.59
N LEU A 10 -4.23 1.00 -11.06
CA LEU A 10 -4.49 0.62 -9.68
C LEU A 10 -3.18 0.59 -8.88
N THR A 11 -3.03 1.50 -7.93
CA THR A 11 -1.91 1.51 -6.99
C THR A 11 -2.24 0.63 -5.79
N LEU A 12 -1.40 -0.36 -5.53
CA LEU A 12 -1.46 -1.24 -4.38
C LEU A 12 -0.46 -0.76 -3.33
N PHE A 13 -0.95 -0.47 -2.13
CA PHE A 13 -0.08 -0.22 -0.99
C PHE A 13 0.55 -1.53 -0.52
N ILE A 14 1.88 -1.53 -0.41
CA ILE A 14 2.65 -2.67 0.05
C ILE A 14 3.56 -2.18 1.17
N GLN A 15 3.22 -2.58 2.40
CA GLN A 15 4.04 -2.26 3.58
C GLN A 15 5.50 -2.68 3.35
N ASN A 16 6.40 -1.69 3.35
CA ASN A 16 7.85 -1.84 3.15
C ASN A 16 8.26 -2.58 1.86
N GLY A 17 7.40 -2.58 0.83
CA GLY A 17 7.63 -3.35 -0.39
C GLY A 17 7.76 -4.86 -0.19
N CYS A 18 7.40 -5.39 1.00
CA CYS A 18 7.61 -6.79 1.34
C CYS A 18 6.44 -7.66 0.89
N TRP A 19 6.61 -8.39 -0.21
CA TRP A 19 5.56 -9.24 -0.77
C TRP A 19 5.40 -10.59 -0.06
N SER A 20 6.42 -10.96 0.73
CA SER A 20 6.46 -12.20 1.49
C SER A 20 5.99 -11.96 2.92
N ASN A 21 4.72 -11.57 3.08
CA ASN A 21 4.10 -11.44 4.39
C ASN A 21 3.32 -12.73 4.71
N ARG A 22 3.46 -13.27 5.93
CA ARG A 22 2.75 -14.48 6.38
C ARG A 22 1.23 -14.29 6.46
N ARG A 23 0.76 -13.04 6.58
CA ARG A 23 -0.66 -12.71 6.81
C ARG A 23 -1.50 -12.64 5.53
N LEU A 24 -0.88 -12.35 4.37
CA LEU A 24 -1.58 -12.17 3.10
C LEU A 24 -0.77 -12.81 1.96
N PRO A 25 -1.37 -13.67 1.11
CA PRO A 25 -0.68 -14.31 0.00
C PRO A 25 -0.48 -13.35 -1.20
N LEU A 26 0.11 -12.17 -0.96
CA LEU A 26 0.29 -11.10 -1.97
C LEU A 26 1.06 -11.61 -3.20
N ARG A 27 2.12 -12.40 -2.99
CA ARG A 27 2.88 -13.03 -4.08
C ARG A 27 2.02 -13.92 -4.98
N THR A 28 1.11 -14.68 -4.39
CA THR A 28 0.20 -15.57 -5.15
C THR A 28 -0.85 -14.75 -5.87
N GLY A 29 -1.48 -13.78 -5.18
CA GLY A 29 -2.47 -12.89 -5.81
C GLY A 29 -1.89 -12.13 -7.00
N LEU A 30 -0.72 -11.52 -6.85
CA LEU A 30 -0.03 -10.82 -7.95
C LEU A 30 0.35 -11.77 -9.09
N ARG A 31 0.73 -13.02 -8.77
CA ARG A 31 1.02 -14.04 -9.78
C ARG A 31 -0.22 -14.41 -10.59
N GLU A 32 -1.38 -14.56 -9.95
CA GLU A 32 -2.62 -14.85 -10.68
C GLU A 32 -3.06 -13.68 -11.56
N ILE A 33 -2.91 -12.45 -11.07
CA ILE A 33 -3.16 -11.24 -11.87
C ILE A 33 -2.22 -11.20 -13.08
N ALA A 34 -0.94 -11.49 -12.87
CA ALA A 34 0.05 -11.51 -13.96
C ALA A 34 -0.27 -12.52 -15.07
N LYS A 35 -1.06 -13.57 -14.80
CA LYS A 35 -1.48 -14.54 -15.83
C LYS A 35 -2.61 -14.03 -16.74
N ILE A 36 -3.42 -13.08 -16.25
CA ILE A 36 -4.64 -12.60 -16.94
C ILE A 36 -4.56 -11.13 -17.35
N HIS A 37 -3.50 -10.44 -16.94
CA HIS A 37 -3.30 -9.02 -17.16
C HIS A 37 -2.44 -8.80 -18.40
N ASP A 38 -2.99 -8.05 -19.36
CA ASP A 38 -2.35 -7.75 -20.64
C ASP A 38 -1.53 -6.44 -20.60
N GLY A 39 -1.48 -5.76 -19.44
CA GLY A 39 -0.71 -4.53 -19.22
C GLY A 39 0.60 -4.79 -18.48
N ASP A 40 1.08 -3.76 -17.77
CA ASP A 40 2.38 -3.79 -17.10
C ASP A 40 2.26 -3.53 -15.59
N PHE A 41 3.20 -4.07 -14.84
CA PHE A 41 3.42 -3.68 -13.45
C PHE A 41 4.48 -2.59 -13.35
N ARG A 42 4.19 -1.51 -12.62
CA ARG A 42 5.14 -0.41 -12.36
C ARG A 42 5.49 -0.36 -10.88
N LEU A 43 6.78 -0.49 -10.56
CA LEU A 43 7.29 -0.28 -9.21
C LEU A 43 7.39 1.22 -8.94
N THR A 44 7.02 1.64 -7.72
CA THR A 44 7.12 3.05 -7.32
C THR A 44 8.31 3.29 -6.40
N ALA A 45 8.76 4.54 -6.32
CA ALA A 45 9.80 4.95 -5.37
C ALA A 45 9.36 4.82 -3.90
N ASN A 46 8.04 4.72 -3.64
CA ASN A 46 7.47 4.52 -2.31
C ASN A 46 7.28 3.03 -1.97
N GLN A 47 8.01 2.13 -2.64
CA GLN A 47 7.97 0.68 -2.43
C GLN A 47 6.58 0.05 -2.70
N ASN A 48 5.70 0.76 -3.39
CA ASN A 48 4.37 0.29 -3.80
C ASN A 48 4.41 -0.28 -5.23
N LEU A 49 3.30 -0.88 -5.65
CA LEU A 49 3.14 -1.48 -6.97
C LEU A 49 1.92 -0.90 -7.68
N ILE A 50 2.05 -0.56 -8.96
CA ILE A 50 0.93 -0.14 -9.80
C ILE A 50 0.64 -1.24 -10.82
N ILE A 51 -0.61 -1.66 -10.92
CA ILE A 51 -1.14 -2.43 -12.04
C ILE A 51 -1.59 -1.42 -13.08
N ALA A 52 -0.80 -1.25 -14.14
CA ALA A 52 -0.99 -0.21 -15.15
C ALA A 52 -1.75 -0.73 -16.36
N ASN A 53 -2.28 0.20 -17.18
CA ASN A 53 -2.97 -0.11 -18.43
C ASN A 53 -4.12 -1.11 -18.28
N VAL A 54 -4.90 -1.03 -17.19
CA VAL A 54 -6.10 -1.86 -17.02
C VAL A 54 -7.20 -1.28 -17.91
N PRO A 55 -7.70 -2.01 -18.93
CA PRO A 55 -8.77 -1.51 -19.78
C PRO A 55 -10.00 -1.21 -18.94
N ARG A 56 -10.68 -0.09 -19.20
CA ARG A 56 -11.93 0.21 -18.51
C ARG A 56 -12.96 -0.90 -18.79
N PRO A 57 -13.60 -1.46 -17.75
CA PRO A 57 -14.72 -2.36 -17.98
C PRO A 57 -15.85 -1.59 -18.68
N SER A 58 -16.33 -2.09 -19.81
CA SER A 58 -17.45 -1.50 -20.56
C SER A 58 -18.82 -1.66 -19.86
N ALA A 59 -18.86 -2.25 -18.65
CA ALA A 59 -20.08 -2.53 -17.90
C ALA A 59 -19.86 -2.48 -16.37
N PRO A 60 -20.86 -2.05 -15.59
CA PRO A 60 -20.82 -2.07 -14.13
C PRO A 60 -20.96 -3.51 -13.62
N GLY A 61 -19.86 -4.27 -13.62
CA GLY A 61 -19.85 -5.67 -13.17
C GLY A 61 -18.66 -6.50 -13.65
N SER A 62 -17.90 -6.04 -14.66
CA SER A 62 -16.73 -6.73 -15.17
C SER A 62 -15.41 -6.23 -14.56
N SER A 63 -15.39 -5.98 -13.25
CA SER A 63 -14.12 -5.84 -12.51
C SER A 63 -13.41 -7.21 -12.50
N ARG A 64 -12.82 -7.60 -13.64
CA ARG A 64 -11.89 -8.75 -13.76
C ARG A 64 -10.75 -8.65 -12.75
N CYS A 65 -10.47 -7.43 -12.29
CA CYS A 65 -9.72 -7.13 -11.07
C CYS A 65 -10.72 -6.68 -10.00
N SER A 66 -11.37 -7.62 -9.31
CA SER A 66 -12.26 -7.25 -8.21
C SER A 66 -11.43 -6.56 -7.11
N PRO A 67 -11.84 -5.39 -6.61
CA PRO A 67 -11.16 -4.70 -5.51
C PRO A 67 -11.12 -5.53 -4.22
N ASN A 68 -11.90 -6.62 -4.15
CA ASN A 68 -11.90 -7.55 -3.02
C ASN A 68 -10.81 -8.63 -3.10
N THR A 69 -10.12 -8.79 -4.24
CA THR A 69 -9.02 -9.77 -4.43
C THR A 69 -7.63 -9.14 -4.46
N THR A 70 -7.54 -7.87 -4.86
CA THR A 70 -6.35 -7.03 -4.75
C THR A 70 -6.59 -6.06 -3.62
N GLY A 71 -5.89 -6.24 -2.50
CA GLY A 71 -6.01 -5.39 -1.31
C GLY A 71 -6.26 -3.94 -1.67
N GLN A 72 -7.55 -3.54 -1.68
CA GLN A 72 -7.93 -2.17 -1.43
C GLN A 72 -7.09 -1.74 -0.23
N LEU A 73 -6.51 -0.55 -0.32
CA LEU A 73 -5.99 0.14 0.84
C LEU A 73 -7.01 -0.11 1.95
N PRO A 74 -6.67 -0.90 2.99
CA PRO A 74 -7.42 -0.79 4.23
C PRO A 74 -7.41 0.70 4.60
N ASP A 75 -8.30 1.14 5.46
CA ASP A 75 -8.30 2.50 5.99
C ASP A 75 -7.01 2.74 6.80
N GLN A 76 -5.89 2.88 6.09
CA GLN A 76 -4.55 3.04 6.62
C GLN A 76 -4.37 4.51 6.88
N SER A 77 -3.78 4.84 8.03
CA SER A 77 -3.53 6.22 8.38
C SER A 77 -2.69 6.92 7.30
N GLY A 78 -2.86 8.24 7.19
CA GLY A 78 -1.99 9.06 6.35
C GLY A 78 -0.51 8.92 6.76
N LEU A 79 -0.23 8.63 8.03
CA LEU A 79 1.12 8.36 8.51
C LEU A 79 1.69 7.10 7.86
N ARG A 80 0.93 6.00 7.85
CA ARG A 80 1.38 4.72 7.29
C ARG A 80 1.54 4.76 5.77
N LEU A 81 0.68 5.49 5.06
CA LEU A 81 0.78 5.65 3.60
C LEU A 81 2.00 6.45 3.15
N ASN A 82 2.52 7.33 4.02
CA ASN A 82 3.66 8.20 3.73
C ASN A 82 4.94 7.78 4.48
N SER A 83 4.95 6.58 5.06
CA SER A 83 6.11 6.04 5.77
C SER A 83 6.81 4.97 4.95
N LEU A 84 8.15 4.94 5.03
CA LEU A 84 8.98 3.92 4.39
C LEU A 84 10.12 3.49 5.32
N ALA A 85 10.63 2.28 5.10
CA ALA A 85 11.83 1.78 5.76
C ALA A 85 12.75 1.07 4.76
N CYS A 86 14.06 1.13 5.01
CA CYS A 86 15.00 0.26 4.32
C CYS A 86 14.92 -1.17 4.87
N VAL A 87 15.54 -2.12 4.18
CA VAL A 87 15.51 -3.54 4.58
C VAL A 87 16.15 -3.76 5.95
N ALA A 88 17.28 -3.10 6.22
CA ALA A 88 18.07 -3.25 7.44
C ALA A 88 18.38 -4.74 7.76
N LEU A 89 18.27 -5.15 9.03
CA LEU A 89 18.48 -6.53 9.44
C LEU A 89 17.37 -7.46 8.89
N PRO A 90 17.68 -8.72 8.54
CA PRO A 90 18.93 -9.44 8.76
C PRO A 90 19.89 -9.44 7.55
N THR A 91 19.52 -8.81 6.44
CA THR A 91 20.25 -8.97 5.16
C THR A 91 21.22 -7.83 4.85
N CYS A 92 21.01 -6.64 5.42
CA CYS A 92 21.94 -5.52 5.27
C CYS A 92 23.09 -5.66 6.27
N GLY A 93 24.29 -5.96 5.78
CA GLY A 93 25.50 -6.06 6.61
C GLY A 93 26.00 -4.74 7.21
N LEU A 94 25.39 -3.62 6.81
CA LEU A 94 25.68 -2.27 7.34
C LEU A 94 24.61 -1.79 8.34
N ALA A 95 23.61 -2.62 8.65
CA ALA A 95 22.54 -2.23 9.55
C ALA A 95 23.00 -2.17 11.01
N LEU A 96 22.71 -1.07 11.69
CA LEU A 96 22.95 -0.90 13.13
C LEU A 96 21.71 -1.23 13.97
N ALA A 97 20.52 -1.14 13.37
CA ALA A 97 19.23 -1.35 14.03
C ALA A 97 18.20 -1.91 13.03
N GLU A 98 17.03 -2.30 13.55
CA GLU A 98 15.89 -2.71 12.73
C GLU A 98 15.27 -1.52 11.97
N ALA A 99 14.69 -1.80 10.80
CA ALA A 99 13.90 -0.82 10.05
C ALA A 99 12.63 -1.46 9.48
N GLN A 100 12.73 -2.23 8.37
CA GLN A 100 11.57 -2.87 7.73
C GLN A 100 10.72 -3.72 8.68
N ARG A 101 11.34 -4.41 9.65
CA ARG A 101 10.61 -5.30 10.57
C ARG A 101 9.95 -4.54 11.72
N TYR A 102 10.53 -3.42 12.15
CA TYR A 102 10.05 -2.65 13.29
C TYR A 102 9.06 -1.53 12.90
N LEU A 103 9.17 -0.98 11.69
CA LEU A 103 8.31 0.12 11.23
C LEU A 103 6.80 -0.14 11.44
N PRO A 104 6.25 -1.34 11.16
CA PRO A 104 4.81 -1.55 11.35
C PRO A 104 4.33 -1.35 12.79
N ASP A 105 5.13 -1.76 13.78
CA ASP A 105 4.81 -1.65 15.21
C ASP A 105 4.97 -0.20 15.67
N LEU A 106 6.08 0.46 15.28
CA LEU A 106 6.30 1.89 15.55
C LEU A 106 5.15 2.75 15.02
N LEU A 107 4.66 2.47 13.81
CA LEU A 107 3.55 3.22 13.24
C LEU A 107 2.26 3.05 14.05
N THR A 108 1.99 1.85 14.57
CA THR A 108 0.84 1.61 15.44
C THR A 108 0.95 2.41 16.73
N GLU A 109 2.12 2.42 17.37
CA GLU A 109 2.36 3.24 18.57
C GLU A 109 2.16 4.74 18.29
N LEU A 110 2.66 5.23 17.15
CA LEU A 110 2.51 6.63 16.75
C LEU A 110 1.06 7.00 16.41
N GLU A 111 0.32 6.10 15.76
CA GLU A 111 -1.11 6.26 15.47
C GLU A 111 -1.90 6.39 16.78
N GLU A 112 -1.61 5.56 17.78
CA GLU A 112 -2.22 5.61 19.12
C GLU A 112 -1.85 6.90 19.88
N CYS A 113 -0.58 7.32 19.84
CA CYS A 113 -0.13 8.59 20.40
C CYS A 113 -0.80 9.80 19.74
N SER A 114 -0.91 9.80 18.40
CA SER A 114 -1.58 10.88 17.68
C SER A 114 -3.06 10.96 18.02
N ALA A 115 -3.73 9.82 18.20
CA ALA A 115 -5.14 9.76 18.60
C ALA A 115 -5.35 10.27 20.04
N SER A 116 -4.47 9.89 20.98
CA SER A 116 -4.54 10.34 22.37
C SER A 116 -4.26 11.83 22.55
N LEU A 117 -3.31 12.41 21.78
CA LEU A 117 -3.01 13.84 21.80
C LEU A 117 -4.12 14.70 21.15
N ALA A 118 -4.85 14.16 20.16
CA ALA A 118 -6.01 14.82 19.57
C ALA A 118 -7.17 15.04 20.56
N CYS A 119 -7.18 14.32 21.69
CA CYS A 119 -8.13 14.54 22.79
C CYS A 119 -7.83 15.83 23.58
N GLY A 120 -6.66 16.45 23.41
CA GLY A 120 -6.27 17.71 24.08
C GLY A 120 -6.51 19.00 23.27
N THR A 121 -6.77 18.91 21.97
CA THR A 121 -7.11 20.08 21.14
C THR A 121 -8.61 20.21 21.03
N THR A 122 -9.22 20.85 22.03
CA THR A 122 -10.52 21.50 21.84
C THR A 122 -10.38 22.43 20.64
N ARG A 123 -11.06 22.10 19.53
CA ARG A 123 -11.38 23.11 18.52
C ARG A 123 -12.11 24.22 19.28
N SER A 124 -11.51 25.40 19.41
CA SER A 124 -12.32 26.59 19.61
C SER A 124 -13.17 26.73 18.34
N PRO A 125 -14.50 26.89 18.44
CA PRO A 125 -15.28 27.26 17.29
C PRO A 125 -14.85 28.68 16.92
N SER A 126 -14.18 28.85 15.78
CA SER A 126 -13.95 30.17 15.21
C SER A 126 -15.31 30.75 14.78
N ALA A 127 -15.52 31.99 15.20
CA ALA A 127 -16.67 32.86 15.01
C ALA A 127 -17.13 33.02 13.56
#